data_AF-A0A2T4XGA6-F1
#
_entry.id   AF-A0A2T4XGA6-F1
#
_cell.length_a   1.000
_cell.length_b   1.000
_cell.length_c   1.000
_cell.angle_alpha   90.00
_cell.angle_beta   90.00
_cell.angle_gamma   90.00
#
_symmetry.space_group_name_H-M   'P 1'
#
loop_
_entity.id
_entity.type
_entity.pdbx_description
1 polymer ?
#
loop_
_entity_poly.entity_id
_entity_poly.type
_entity_poly.pdbx_seq_one_letter_code
_entity_poly.pdbx_strand_id
1 'polypeptide(L)'
;MHQNLGDVEVSEFLELSEFVEGEFVGWRMSDRDSTQAEVTATTSENTLEELFWSRRTDQKMSFDAADVTFMTMMIPHHAQALVMSEMAERNDAGPAVRTLASRIMNAQGDEIATMQRWLEVRKQPVPRIRVEGLVMTIETEMPEEEDAMDHSGMDHSGMDHSEMDHEGMDHSEMHHPDGTEDRSEMIHGSDHGKMDHSKMDHSTGAHSHHDMPGMLSQEQLEHLASLRGAEFDRWYLTYMIGHHEGAIIMVDELFASEKGGRDEESFRLASDIYTEQTTEIDRMKFMLRQMD
;
A
#
# COMPACT_ATOMS: atom_id res chain seq x y z
N MET A 1 17.22 -46.32 -57.10
CA MET A 1 18.37 -45.80 -56.34
C MET A 1 17.79 -44.82 -55.33
N HIS A 2 17.36 -45.13 -54.10
CA HIS A 2 17.83 -45.99 -53.01
C HIS A 2 19.18 -45.57 -52.40
N GLN A 3 19.14 -45.45 -51.05
CA GLN A 3 20.16 -45.14 -50.02
C GLN A 3 20.20 -43.65 -49.59
N ASN A 4 19.80 -43.21 -48.39
CA ASN A 4 19.80 -43.70 -46.98
C ASN A 4 21.12 -43.44 -46.20
N LEU A 5 20.94 -43.12 -44.91
CA LEU A 5 21.87 -42.92 -43.77
C LEU A 5 22.34 -41.47 -43.54
N GLY A 6 22.26 -40.87 -42.35
CA GLY A 6 21.87 -41.41 -41.05
C GLY A 6 21.69 -40.34 -39.96
N ASP A 7 21.02 -40.79 -38.90
CA ASP A 7 20.61 -40.10 -37.67
C ASP A 7 21.76 -39.64 -36.77
N VAL A 8 21.51 -38.60 -35.97
CA VAL A 8 22.04 -38.46 -34.59
C VAL A 8 20.94 -37.88 -33.68
N GLU A 9 20.31 -38.80 -32.95
CA GLU A 9 19.96 -38.80 -31.52
C GLU A 9 19.11 -37.65 -30.92
N VAL A 10 17.85 -38.01 -30.68
CA VAL A 10 17.01 -37.52 -29.58
C VAL A 10 16.97 -38.66 -28.55
N SER A 11 17.74 -38.56 -27.46
CA SER A 11 17.73 -39.44 -26.27
C SER A 11 17.91 -38.50 -25.07
N GLU A 12 17.15 -38.54 -23.98
CA GLU A 12 16.57 -39.59 -23.14
C GLU A 12 15.26 -39.01 -22.49
N PHE A 13 14.22 -39.70 -22.01
CA PHE A 13 13.80 -41.10 -21.90
C PHE A 13 12.29 -41.03 -21.53
N LEU A 14 11.46 -41.89 -22.11
CA LEU A 14 10.09 -42.17 -21.65
C LEU A 14 10.00 -43.65 -21.24
N GLU A 15 9.15 -43.90 -20.24
CA GLU A 15 8.64 -45.20 -19.75
C GLU A 15 9.64 -46.02 -18.90
N LEU A 16 9.26 -46.57 -17.74
CA LEU A 16 8.24 -47.62 -17.62
C LEU A 16 7.65 -47.67 -16.21
N SER A 17 6.32 -47.80 -16.15
CA SER A 17 5.60 -48.42 -15.03
C SER A 17 5.72 -49.94 -15.14
N GLU A 18 6.23 -50.62 -14.11
CA GLU A 18 5.85 -52.01 -13.83
C GLU A 18 6.11 -52.36 -12.35
N PHE A 19 5.14 -53.10 -11.82
CA PHE A 19 4.93 -53.50 -10.44
C PHE A 19 5.70 -54.80 -10.12
N VAL A 20 6.35 -54.90 -8.95
CA VAL A 20 6.73 -56.20 -8.32
C VAL A 20 6.61 -56.12 -6.79
N GLU A 21 5.96 -57.14 -6.23
CA GLU A 21 5.68 -57.43 -4.82
C GLU A 21 6.91 -57.97 -4.04
N GLY A 22 6.92 -57.77 -2.71
CA GLY A 22 7.78 -58.47 -1.72
C GLY A 22 9.11 -57.76 -1.42
N GLU A 23 9.62 -57.61 -0.20
CA GLU A 23 9.44 -58.35 1.06
C GLU A 23 9.45 -57.42 2.28
N PHE A 24 8.66 -57.83 3.28
CA PHE A 24 8.54 -57.26 4.61
C PHE A 24 9.70 -57.75 5.49
N VAL A 25 10.60 -56.86 5.93
CA VAL A 25 11.57 -57.17 6.99
C VAL A 25 11.27 -56.28 8.20
N GLY A 26 10.71 -56.93 9.21
CA GLY A 26 10.22 -56.31 10.43
C GLY A 26 11.32 -55.75 11.33
N TRP A 27 11.06 -54.55 11.82
CA TRP A 27 11.64 -54.09 13.09
C TRP A 27 10.72 -54.51 14.22
N ARG A 28 11.31 -55.27 15.15
CA ARG A 28 10.67 -55.94 16.27
C ARG A 28 10.37 -54.92 17.38
N MET A 29 9.12 -54.85 17.83
CA MET A 29 8.77 -54.21 19.11
C MET A 29 9.42 -54.99 20.26
N SER A 30 10.27 -54.35 21.06
CA SER A 30 10.26 -54.61 22.50
C SER A 30 10.45 -53.29 23.26
N ASP A 31 9.68 -53.24 24.34
CA ASP A 31 9.79 -52.35 25.48
C ASP A 31 9.26 -50.91 25.31
N ARG A 32 7.99 -50.83 25.72
CA ARG A 32 7.31 -49.67 26.26
C ARG A 32 8.23 -48.91 27.23
N ASP A 33 8.54 -47.67 26.91
CA ASP A 33 8.53 -46.61 27.90
C ASP A 33 7.52 -45.55 27.46
N SER A 34 6.63 -45.24 28.37
CA SER A 34 5.35 -44.61 28.16
C SER A 34 5.46 -43.13 28.45
N THR A 35 5.54 -42.32 27.39
CA THR A 35 5.03 -40.94 27.39
C THR A 35 4.45 -40.64 26.00
N GLN A 36 3.26 -41.17 25.73
CA GLN A 36 2.35 -40.51 24.80
C GLN A 36 2.05 -39.14 25.40
N ALA A 37 2.69 -38.09 24.87
CA ALA A 37 2.15 -36.75 24.97
C ALA A 37 0.89 -36.75 24.09
N GLU A 38 -0.23 -37.04 24.72
CA GLU A 38 -1.57 -36.88 24.19
C GLU A 38 -1.75 -35.41 23.82
N VAL A 39 -1.63 -35.08 22.53
CA VAL A 39 -2.05 -33.77 22.03
C VAL A 39 -3.57 -33.78 22.00
N THR A 40 -4.18 -33.58 23.17
CA THR A 40 -5.60 -33.26 23.26
C THR A 40 -5.78 -31.85 22.74
N ALA A 41 -6.07 -31.70 21.44
CA ALA A 41 -6.61 -30.47 20.88
C ALA A 41 -8.03 -30.29 21.41
N THR A 42 -8.13 -29.78 22.64
CA THR A 42 -9.36 -29.18 23.14
C THR A 42 -9.17 -27.68 23.04
N THR A 43 -9.08 -27.16 21.82
CA THR A 43 -9.21 -25.72 21.60
C THR A 43 -10.69 -25.42 21.78
N SER A 44 -11.06 -24.88 22.95
CA SER A 44 -12.42 -24.37 23.14
C SER A 44 -12.71 -23.33 22.05
N GLU A 45 -13.96 -23.20 21.60
CA GLU A 45 -14.34 -22.22 20.56
C GLU A 45 -13.82 -20.80 20.92
N ASN A 46 -13.81 -20.45 22.21
CA ASN A 46 -13.27 -19.19 22.74
C ASN A 46 -11.77 -19.00 22.46
N THR A 47 -10.95 -20.06 22.45
CA THR A 47 -9.50 -19.96 22.21
C THR A 47 -9.17 -19.85 20.72
N LEU A 48 -9.97 -20.47 19.84
CA LEU A 48 -9.86 -20.24 18.39
C LEU A 48 -10.29 -18.82 18.03
N GLU A 49 -11.34 -18.33 18.68
CA GLU A 49 -11.84 -16.98 18.50
C GLU A 49 -10.82 -15.93 18.99
N GLU A 50 -10.23 -16.09 20.17
CA GLU A 50 -9.15 -15.23 20.66
C GLU A 50 -7.92 -15.22 19.75
N LEU A 51 -7.46 -16.39 19.28
CA LEU A 51 -6.32 -16.48 18.34
C LEU A 51 -6.65 -15.85 16.98
N PHE A 52 -7.90 -16.00 16.51
CA PHE A 52 -8.38 -15.37 15.29
C PHE A 52 -8.37 -13.84 15.41
N TRP A 53 -8.90 -13.30 16.51
CA TRP A 53 -8.92 -11.86 16.78
C TRP A 53 -7.52 -11.29 17.04
N SER A 54 -6.65 -12.01 17.75
CA SER A 54 -5.25 -11.62 17.95
C SER A 54 -4.50 -11.54 16.63
N ARG A 55 -4.60 -12.55 15.75
CA ARG A 55 -3.97 -12.52 14.43
C ARG A 55 -4.48 -11.36 13.58
N ARG A 56 -5.80 -11.11 13.57
CA ARG A 56 -6.37 -9.97 12.84
C ARG A 56 -5.91 -8.63 13.38
N THR A 57 -5.76 -8.51 14.71
CA THR A 57 -5.28 -7.29 15.35
C THR A 57 -3.80 -7.07 15.05
N ASP A 58 -2.96 -8.09 15.16
CA ASP A 58 -1.54 -8.03 14.82
C ASP A 58 -1.33 -7.65 13.35
N GLN A 59 -2.10 -8.25 12.42
CA GLN A 59 -2.05 -7.92 10.99
C GLN A 59 -2.44 -6.46 10.74
N LYS A 60 -3.50 -5.96 11.40
CA LYS A 60 -3.91 -4.55 11.30
C LYS A 60 -2.92 -3.57 11.90
N MET A 61 -2.09 -3.99 12.85
CA MET A 61 -1.10 -3.15 13.53
C MET A 61 0.29 -3.24 12.88
N SER A 62 0.49 -4.14 11.91
CA SER A 62 1.77 -4.38 11.25
C SER A 62 1.97 -3.53 9.99
N PHE A 63 1.71 -2.22 10.08
CA PHE A 63 2.02 -1.25 9.03
C PHE A 63 2.89 -0.11 9.57
N ASP A 64 3.62 0.57 8.68
CA ASP A 64 4.48 1.70 9.02
C ASP A 64 3.96 3.02 8.42
N ALA A 65 4.53 4.15 8.86
CA ALA A 65 4.23 5.46 8.29
C ALA A 65 4.54 5.54 6.79
N ALA A 66 5.52 4.77 6.32
CA ALA A 66 5.82 4.64 4.90
C ALA A 66 4.65 4.02 4.11
N ASP A 67 3.99 2.99 4.66
CA ASP A 67 2.81 2.37 4.03
C ASP A 67 1.65 3.36 3.95
N VAL A 68 1.39 4.09 5.03
CA VAL A 68 0.34 5.14 5.06
C VAL A 68 0.63 6.22 4.02
N THR A 69 1.89 6.67 3.94
CA THR A 69 2.32 7.69 2.97
C THR A 69 2.12 7.20 1.54
N PHE A 70 2.55 5.98 1.23
CA PHE A 70 2.38 5.37 -0.09
C PHE A 70 0.91 5.31 -0.49
N MET A 71 0.05 4.74 0.37
CA MET A 71 -1.39 4.62 0.11
C MET A 71 -2.04 5.99 -0.09
N THR A 72 -1.69 6.96 0.76
CA THR A 72 -2.24 8.32 0.72
C THR A 72 -1.86 9.04 -0.57
N MET A 73 -0.63 8.90 -1.03
CA MET A 73 -0.09 9.61 -2.20
C MET A 73 -0.43 8.90 -3.51
N MET A 74 -0.53 7.57 -3.51
CA MET A 74 -0.85 6.82 -4.73
C MET A 74 -2.33 6.97 -5.13
N ILE A 75 -3.25 7.26 -4.19
CA ILE A 75 -4.66 7.55 -4.50
C ILE A 75 -4.82 8.72 -5.50
N PRO A 76 -4.33 9.94 -5.22
CA PRO A 76 -4.43 11.05 -6.17
C PRO A 76 -3.58 10.85 -7.42
N HIS A 77 -2.48 10.08 -7.36
CA HIS A 77 -1.70 9.70 -8.52
C HIS A 77 -2.55 8.89 -9.50
N HIS A 78 -3.11 7.78 -9.04
CA HIS A 78 -4.03 6.96 -9.84
C HIS A 78 -5.24 7.74 -10.34
N ALA A 79 -5.82 8.60 -9.51
CA ALA A 79 -6.98 9.38 -9.92
C ALA A 79 -6.70 10.30 -11.12
N GLN A 80 -5.45 10.76 -11.31
CA GLN A 80 -5.10 11.54 -12.50
C GLN A 80 -5.11 10.68 -13.78
N ALA A 81 -4.72 9.41 -13.69
CA ALA A 81 -4.83 8.51 -14.83
C ALA A 81 -6.28 8.32 -15.26
N LEU A 82 -7.22 8.26 -14.32
CA LEU A 82 -8.66 8.22 -14.60
C LEU A 82 -9.10 9.47 -15.39
N VAL A 83 -8.65 10.66 -14.97
CA VAL A 83 -8.90 11.93 -15.69
C VAL A 83 -8.38 11.86 -17.12
N MET A 84 -7.15 11.38 -17.32
CA MET A 84 -6.54 11.24 -18.65
C MET A 84 -7.30 10.23 -19.52
N SER A 85 -7.65 9.07 -18.96
CA SER A 85 -8.30 7.98 -19.69
C SER A 85 -9.74 8.29 -20.09
N GLU A 86 -10.49 9.07 -19.29
CA GLU A 86 -11.84 9.51 -19.64
C GLU A 86 -11.84 10.38 -20.91
N MET A 87 -10.72 11.05 -21.22
CA MET A 87 -10.60 11.85 -22.44
C MET A 87 -10.55 11.02 -23.73
N ALA A 88 -10.23 9.72 -23.66
CA ALA A 88 -10.03 8.91 -24.86
C ALA A 88 -11.28 8.86 -25.76
N GLU A 89 -12.47 8.71 -25.18
CA GLU A 89 -13.72 8.67 -25.95
C GLU A 89 -14.00 10.02 -26.62
N ARG A 90 -13.96 11.10 -25.82
CA ARG A 90 -14.38 12.45 -26.25
C ARG A 90 -13.35 13.13 -27.18
N ASN A 91 -12.12 12.64 -27.21
CA ASN A 91 -11.03 13.16 -28.04
C ASN A 91 -10.82 12.33 -29.32
N ASP A 92 -11.77 11.47 -29.70
CA ASP A 92 -11.73 10.62 -30.90
C ASP A 92 -10.50 9.70 -30.96
N ALA A 93 -10.07 9.16 -29.81
CA ALA A 93 -8.91 8.29 -29.73
C ALA A 93 -9.09 7.01 -30.57
N GLY A 94 -7.99 6.47 -31.08
CA GLY A 94 -7.97 5.23 -31.83
C GLY A 94 -8.49 4.04 -31.00
N PRO A 95 -9.04 2.99 -31.63
CA PRO A 95 -9.63 1.85 -30.91
C PRO A 95 -8.68 1.17 -29.91
N ALA A 96 -7.38 1.11 -30.24
CA ALA A 96 -6.36 0.54 -29.37
C ALA A 96 -6.12 1.40 -28.11
N VAL A 97 -6.09 2.73 -28.25
CA VAL A 97 -5.94 3.66 -27.13
C VAL A 97 -7.20 3.67 -26.26
N ARG A 98 -8.40 3.67 -26.85
CA ARG A 98 -9.66 3.55 -26.09
C ARG A 98 -9.73 2.26 -25.26
N THR A 99 -9.28 1.15 -25.83
CA THR A 99 -9.22 -0.15 -25.13
C THR A 99 -8.23 -0.10 -23.96
N LEU A 100 -7.06 0.50 -24.17
CA LEU A 100 -6.07 0.69 -23.11
C LEU A 100 -6.61 1.60 -22.00
N ALA A 101 -7.17 2.76 -22.35
CA ALA A 101 -7.76 3.70 -21.41
C ALA A 101 -8.85 3.06 -20.55
N SER A 102 -9.74 2.27 -21.15
CA SER A 102 -10.78 1.56 -20.40
C SER A 102 -10.21 0.54 -19.40
N ARG A 103 -9.10 -0.12 -19.74
CA ARG A 103 -8.42 -1.04 -18.83
C ARG A 103 -7.77 -0.30 -17.66
N ILE A 104 -7.07 0.79 -17.94
CA ILE A 104 -6.43 1.64 -16.92
C ILE A 104 -7.48 2.17 -15.95
N MET A 105 -8.60 2.71 -16.44
CA MET A 105 -9.69 3.22 -15.60
C MET A 105 -10.23 2.16 -14.64
N ASN A 106 -10.44 0.94 -15.13
CA ASN A 106 -10.97 -0.15 -14.29
C ASN A 106 -9.94 -0.59 -13.24
N ALA A 107 -8.71 -0.88 -13.67
CA ALA A 107 -7.66 -1.38 -12.79
C ALA A 107 -7.32 -0.33 -11.71
N GLN A 108 -6.99 0.89 -12.12
CA GLN A 108 -6.61 1.94 -11.17
C GLN A 108 -7.78 2.41 -10.29
N GLY A 109 -9.03 2.32 -10.78
CA GLY A 109 -10.22 2.54 -9.96
C GLY A 109 -10.37 1.52 -8.84
N ASP A 110 -10.15 0.22 -9.13
CA ASP A 110 -10.20 -0.85 -8.13
C ASP A 110 -9.03 -0.74 -7.12
N GLU A 111 -7.86 -0.31 -7.57
CA GLU A 111 -6.69 -0.03 -6.73
C GLU A 111 -6.93 1.16 -5.78
N ILE A 112 -7.49 2.27 -6.27
CA ILE A 112 -7.91 3.41 -5.43
C ILE A 112 -8.85 2.92 -4.32
N ALA A 113 -9.86 2.14 -4.67
CA ALA A 113 -10.82 1.61 -3.69
C ALA A 113 -10.13 0.69 -2.67
N THR A 114 -9.10 -0.04 -3.08
CA THR A 114 -8.29 -0.90 -2.19
C THR A 114 -7.47 -0.07 -1.21
N MET A 115 -6.76 0.97 -1.68
CA MET A 115 -5.98 1.86 -0.83
C MET A 115 -6.86 2.62 0.16
N GLN A 116 -8.01 3.13 -0.29
CA GLN A 116 -8.96 3.81 0.59
C GLN A 116 -9.49 2.90 1.70
N ARG A 117 -9.86 1.65 1.37
CA ARG A 117 -10.27 0.66 2.38
C ARG A 117 -9.12 0.32 3.33
N TRP A 118 -7.90 0.19 2.82
CA TRP A 118 -6.73 -0.10 3.63
C TRP A 118 -6.50 0.98 4.70
N LEU A 119 -6.62 2.26 4.31
CA LEU A 119 -6.52 3.41 5.21
C LEU A 119 -7.69 3.45 6.22
N GLU A 120 -8.92 3.25 5.75
CA GLU A 120 -10.13 3.28 6.59
C GLU A 120 -10.09 2.20 7.69
N VAL A 121 -9.75 0.95 7.33
CA VAL A 121 -9.64 -0.16 8.29
C VAL A 121 -8.60 0.09 9.37
N ARG A 122 -7.57 0.89 9.05
CA ARG A 122 -6.45 1.27 9.93
C ARG A 122 -6.65 2.64 10.58
N LYS A 123 -7.86 3.20 10.47
CA LYS A 123 -8.25 4.52 11.02
C LYS A 123 -7.29 5.64 10.61
N GLN A 124 -6.76 5.57 9.40
CA GLN A 124 -5.92 6.63 8.82
C GLN A 124 -6.78 7.65 8.07
N PRO A 125 -6.30 8.88 7.88
CA PRO A 125 -6.96 9.85 7.01
C PRO A 125 -7.11 9.29 5.59
N VAL A 126 -8.30 9.41 5.00
CA VAL A 126 -8.61 8.82 3.69
C VAL A 126 -8.84 9.92 2.65
N PRO A 127 -7.96 10.06 1.65
CA PRO A 127 -8.21 10.95 0.52
C PRO A 127 -9.41 10.49 -0.31
N ARG A 128 -10.44 11.32 -0.41
CA ARG A 128 -11.55 11.18 -1.34
C ARG A 128 -11.32 12.11 -2.52
N ILE A 129 -11.30 11.55 -3.73
CA ILE A 129 -11.06 12.30 -4.94
C ILE A 129 -12.40 12.57 -5.64
N ARG A 130 -12.70 13.84 -5.86
CA ARG A 130 -13.78 14.27 -6.74
C ARG A 130 -13.16 14.79 -8.04
N VAL A 131 -13.55 14.19 -9.16
CA VAL A 131 -13.11 14.60 -10.49
C VAL A 131 -14.24 15.40 -11.16
N GLU A 132 -13.95 16.64 -11.52
CA GLU A 132 -14.85 17.53 -12.25
C GLU A 132 -14.16 18.05 -13.51
N GLY A 133 -14.37 17.35 -14.62
CA GLY A 133 -13.69 17.65 -15.88
C GLY A 133 -12.18 17.40 -15.77
N LEU A 134 -11.38 18.46 -15.80
CA LEU A 134 -9.92 18.38 -15.66
C LEU A 134 -9.44 18.59 -14.23
N VAL A 135 -10.32 19.00 -13.34
CA VAL A 135 -9.95 19.39 -11.97
C VAL A 135 -10.18 18.22 -11.04
N MET A 136 -9.13 17.83 -10.33
CA MET A 136 -9.21 16.91 -9.21
C MET A 136 -9.26 17.69 -7.92
N THR A 137 -10.29 17.46 -7.11
CA THR A 137 -10.40 17.98 -5.75
C THR A 137 -10.18 16.83 -4.77
N ILE A 138 -9.32 17.06 -3.78
CA ILE A 138 -9.00 16.09 -2.74
C ILE A 138 -9.64 16.57 -1.44
N GLU A 139 -10.55 15.76 -0.89
CA GLU A 139 -11.14 15.96 0.43
C GLU A 139 -10.62 14.82 1.31
N THR A 140 -9.84 15.15 2.35
CA THR A 140 -9.35 14.14 3.29
C THR A 140 -10.39 13.92 4.38
N GLU A 141 -10.98 12.73 4.41
CA GLU A 141 -11.87 12.31 5.49
C GLU A 141 -11.05 11.79 6.67
N MET A 142 -11.32 12.32 7.86
CA MET A 142 -10.83 11.75 9.10
C MET A 142 -11.85 10.71 9.57
N PRO A 143 -11.45 9.48 9.90
CA PRO A 143 -12.38 8.51 10.47
C PRO A 143 -12.96 9.08 11.77
N GLU A 144 -14.27 8.92 11.97
CA GLU A 144 -14.90 9.28 13.25
C GLU A 144 -14.26 8.48 14.38
N GLU A 145 -13.97 9.11 15.52
CA GLU A 145 -13.58 8.41 16.75
C GLU A 145 -14.77 7.60 17.25
N GLU A 146 -15.04 6.44 16.65
CA GLU A 146 -15.99 5.48 17.22
C GLU A 146 -15.37 4.88 18.49
N ASP A 147 -15.96 5.29 19.62
CA ASP A 147 -15.91 4.74 20.96
C ASP A 147 -14.54 4.22 21.41
N ALA A 148 -13.80 5.10 22.11
CA ALA A 148 -12.87 4.66 23.14
C ALA A 148 -13.57 3.56 23.96
N MET A 149 -12.93 2.38 24.07
CA MET A 149 -13.42 1.31 24.93
C MET A 149 -13.88 1.92 26.26
N ASP A 150 -15.17 1.77 26.57
CA ASP A 150 -15.73 2.25 27.82
C ASP A 150 -15.08 1.51 28.99
N HIS A 151 -14.04 2.12 29.57
CA HIS A 151 -13.38 1.63 30.76
C HIS A 151 -14.20 1.91 32.04
N SER A 152 -15.40 2.49 31.95
CA SER A 152 -16.27 2.70 33.11
C SER A 152 -16.72 1.38 33.77
N GLY A 153 -16.52 0.24 33.09
CA GLY A 153 -16.70 -1.11 33.62
C GLY A 153 -15.45 -1.76 34.21
N MET A 154 -14.27 -1.14 34.16
CA MET A 154 -13.05 -1.70 34.76
C MET A 154 -12.98 -1.36 36.24
N ASP A 155 -13.35 -2.34 37.07
CA ASP A 155 -13.19 -2.29 38.51
C ASP A 155 -11.71 -2.40 38.89
N HIS A 156 -11.08 -1.25 39.15
CA HIS A 156 -9.71 -1.16 39.66
C HIS A 156 -9.61 -1.40 41.18
N SER A 157 -10.71 -1.70 41.87
CA SER A 157 -10.69 -1.91 43.34
C SER A 157 -9.94 -3.16 43.79
N GLY A 158 -9.57 -4.04 42.85
CA GLY A 158 -8.75 -5.22 43.08
C GLY A 158 -7.26 -5.09 42.74
N MET A 159 -6.80 -3.93 42.25
CA MET A 159 -5.37 -3.72 41.96
C MET A 159 -4.61 -3.33 43.23
N ASP A 160 -3.93 -4.33 43.82
CA ASP A 160 -3.04 -4.14 44.94
C ASP A 160 -1.69 -3.55 44.47
N HIS A 161 -1.45 -2.29 44.81
CA HIS A 161 -0.20 -1.57 44.53
C HIS A 161 0.85 -1.76 45.63
N SER A 162 0.61 -2.60 46.64
CA SER A 162 1.52 -2.77 47.78
C SER A 162 2.84 -3.48 47.46
N GLU A 163 2.93 -4.13 46.29
CA GLU A 163 4.15 -4.80 45.81
C GLU A 163 4.89 -4.02 44.70
N MET A 164 4.51 -2.76 44.41
CA MET A 164 5.30 -1.91 43.50
C MET A 164 6.58 -1.43 44.21
N ASP A 165 7.68 -2.11 43.94
CA ASP A 165 9.02 -1.70 44.34
C ASP A 165 9.50 -0.51 43.49
N HIS A 166 9.73 0.64 44.14
CA HIS A 166 10.23 1.87 43.53
C HIS A 166 11.75 2.05 43.72
N GLU A 167 12.47 1.09 44.27
CA GLU A 167 13.90 1.25 44.63
C GLU A 167 14.87 1.35 43.42
N GLY A 168 14.35 1.34 42.18
CA GLY A 168 15.13 1.47 40.96
C GLY A 168 14.74 2.62 40.01
N MET A 169 13.78 3.46 40.37
CA MET A 169 13.35 4.56 39.48
C MET A 169 14.28 5.78 39.62
N ASP A 170 15.15 5.97 38.62
CA ASP A 170 16.00 7.15 38.50
C ASP A 170 15.21 8.33 37.91
N HIS A 171 14.97 9.35 38.74
CA HIS A 171 14.27 10.58 38.36
C HIS A 171 15.22 11.71 37.91
N SER A 172 16.51 11.44 37.73
CA SER A 172 17.53 12.46 37.47
C SER A 172 17.43 13.14 36.09
N GLU A 173 16.64 12.60 35.16
CA GLU A 173 16.40 13.20 33.82
C GLU A 173 15.00 13.81 33.60
N MET A 174 14.20 14.01 34.66
CA MET A 174 12.99 14.83 34.53
C MET A 174 13.34 16.32 34.64
N HIS A 175 13.71 16.91 33.50
CA HIS A 175 13.94 18.35 33.38
C HIS A 175 12.60 19.11 33.38
N HIS A 176 12.23 19.65 34.55
CA HIS A 176 11.23 20.72 34.63
C HIS A 176 11.91 22.05 34.32
N PRO A 177 11.43 22.86 33.36
CA PRO A 177 11.88 24.24 33.25
C PRO A 177 11.42 25.01 34.50
N ASP A 178 12.41 25.45 35.28
CA ASP A 178 12.27 26.26 36.49
C ASP A 178 11.64 27.61 36.16
N GLY A 179 10.54 27.90 36.85
CA GLY A 179 9.80 29.14 36.75
C GLY A 179 10.45 30.23 37.59
N THR A 180 11.06 31.20 36.91
CA THR A 180 11.38 32.49 37.52
C THR A 180 11.09 33.65 36.58
N GLU A 181 9.87 33.79 36.05
CA GLU A 181 9.42 35.10 35.58
C GLU A 181 7.98 35.43 36.01
N ASP A 182 7.84 36.70 36.33
CA ASP A 182 6.84 37.44 37.08
C ASP A 182 5.38 37.21 36.63
N ARG A 183 4.51 36.86 37.59
CA ARG A 183 3.06 36.79 37.39
C ARG A 183 2.44 38.15 37.72
N SER A 184 2.51 39.08 36.78
CA SER A 184 1.65 40.26 36.76
C SER A 184 1.21 40.57 35.33
N GLU A 185 -0.09 40.81 35.17
CA GLU A 185 -0.79 41.31 33.96
C GLU A 185 -1.26 40.29 32.92
N MET A 186 -2.41 39.67 33.21
CA MET A 186 -3.36 39.28 32.15
C MET A 186 -4.16 40.52 31.73
N ILE A 187 -3.85 41.09 30.57
CA ILE A 187 -4.75 42.00 29.84
C ILE A 187 -4.97 41.43 28.43
N HIS A 188 -6.24 41.12 28.13
CA HIS A 188 -6.73 40.86 26.78
C HIS A 188 -6.59 42.12 25.91
N GLY A 189 -5.90 41.99 24.78
CA GLY A 189 -5.83 43.03 23.76
C GLY A 189 -5.58 42.41 22.38
N SER A 190 -6.61 42.43 21.54
CA SER A 190 -6.56 42.07 20.13
C SER A 190 -5.61 42.98 19.36
N ASP A 191 -4.59 42.42 18.71
CA ASP A 191 -3.98 42.99 17.51
C ASP A 191 -3.26 41.88 16.69
N HIS A 192 -3.82 41.53 15.54
CA HIS A 192 -3.19 40.60 14.59
C HIS A 192 -2.22 41.39 13.69
N GLY A 193 -1.05 41.72 14.25
CA GLY A 193 0.09 42.26 13.53
C GLY A 193 0.95 41.14 12.91
N LYS A 194 0.99 41.10 11.58
CA LYS A 194 1.87 40.33 10.67
C LYS A 194 3.02 39.55 11.36
N MET A 195 2.88 38.23 11.42
CA MET A 195 4.01 37.33 11.71
C MET A 195 4.82 37.08 10.45
N ASP A 196 6.12 37.32 10.54
CA ASP A 196 7.14 36.94 9.55
C ASP A 196 7.41 35.43 9.70
N HIS A 197 7.06 34.64 8.69
CA HIS A 197 7.23 33.19 8.66
C HIS A 197 8.58 32.73 8.07
N SER A 198 9.59 33.59 7.99
CA SER A 198 10.82 33.24 7.28
C SER A 198 11.78 32.27 8.00
N LYS A 199 11.46 31.74 9.19
CA LYS A 199 12.36 30.81 9.93
C LYS A 199 11.66 29.76 10.80
N MET A 200 10.64 29.06 10.29
CA MET A 200 10.22 27.79 10.88
C MET A 200 10.81 26.62 10.08
N ASP A 201 11.81 25.97 10.67
CA ASP A 201 12.29 24.66 10.27
C ASP A 201 11.21 23.62 10.63
N HIS A 202 10.49 23.13 9.62
CA HIS A 202 9.53 22.05 9.76
C HIS A 202 10.16 20.74 9.31
N SER A 203 10.88 20.09 10.23
CA SER A 203 11.25 18.68 10.13
C SER A 203 10.07 17.77 10.51
N THR A 204 8.97 17.83 9.74
CA THR A 204 7.98 16.75 9.61
C THR A 204 7.32 16.95 8.24
N GLY A 205 7.75 16.17 7.25
CA GLY A 205 7.49 16.40 5.83
C GLY A 205 6.01 16.39 5.45
N ALA A 206 5.42 17.58 5.32
CA ALA A 206 4.23 17.79 4.51
C ALA A 206 4.68 17.96 3.06
N HIS A 207 4.81 16.87 2.32
CA HIS A 207 5.04 16.92 0.88
C HIS A 207 3.78 17.48 0.20
N SER A 208 3.89 18.63 -0.46
CA SER A 208 2.78 19.18 -1.24
C SER A 208 2.47 18.24 -2.40
N HIS A 209 1.18 18.03 -2.71
CA HIS A 209 0.70 17.13 -3.77
C HIS A 209 1.25 17.41 -5.19
N HIS A 210 1.95 18.53 -5.39
CA HIS A 210 2.60 18.90 -6.65
C HIS A 210 3.95 18.20 -6.91
N ASP A 211 4.50 17.47 -5.94
CA ASP A 211 5.85 16.89 -6.03
C ASP A 211 5.85 15.38 -6.35
N MET A 212 4.70 14.77 -6.66
CA MET A 212 4.66 13.33 -6.99
C MET A 212 5.22 13.06 -8.39
N PRO A 213 6.11 12.07 -8.55
CA PRO A 213 6.75 11.79 -9.83
C PRO A 213 5.72 11.36 -10.88
N GLY A 214 5.90 11.86 -12.11
CA GLY A 214 5.06 11.48 -13.26
C GLY A 214 3.71 12.18 -13.35
N MET A 215 3.27 12.93 -12.33
CA MET A 215 2.04 13.71 -12.40
C MET A 215 2.11 14.77 -13.51
N LEU A 216 1.05 14.88 -14.29
CA LEU A 216 0.84 15.95 -15.25
C LEU A 216 0.48 17.24 -14.52
N SER A 217 1.04 18.35 -15.00
CA SER A 217 0.58 19.68 -14.63
C SER A 217 -0.80 19.98 -15.24
N GLN A 218 -1.45 21.02 -14.71
CA GLN A 218 -2.70 21.53 -15.28
C GLN A 218 -2.54 21.90 -16.76
N GLU A 219 -1.42 22.55 -17.13
CA GLU A 219 -1.13 22.91 -18.52
C GLU A 219 -0.99 21.68 -19.43
N GLN A 220 -0.39 20.59 -18.91
CA GLN A 220 -0.26 19.33 -19.66
C GLN A 220 -1.62 18.63 -19.82
N LEU A 221 -2.48 18.65 -18.80
CA LEU A 221 -3.85 18.13 -18.88
C LEU A 221 -4.69 18.92 -19.88
N GLU A 222 -4.59 20.25 -19.87
CA GLU A 222 -5.27 21.13 -20.83
C GLU A 222 -4.75 20.91 -22.26
N HIS A 223 -3.44 20.74 -22.41
CA HIS A 223 -2.83 20.38 -23.68
C HIS A 223 -3.40 19.06 -24.20
N LEU A 224 -3.35 17.98 -23.40
CA LEU A 224 -3.92 16.68 -23.76
C LEU A 224 -5.41 16.79 -24.14
N ALA A 225 -6.19 17.53 -23.34
CA ALA A 225 -7.61 17.75 -23.58
C ALA A 225 -7.93 18.48 -24.89
N SER A 226 -7.00 19.30 -25.40
CA SER A 226 -7.16 20.05 -26.65
C SER A 226 -6.94 19.20 -27.91
N LEU A 227 -6.20 18.08 -27.80
CA LEU A 227 -5.80 17.25 -28.94
C LEU A 227 -6.93 16.32 -29.39
N ARG A 228 -6.89 15.85 -30.63
CA ARG A 228 -7.88 14.90 -31.19
C ARG A 228 -7.19 13.80 -32.02
N GLY A 229 -7.86 12.66 -32.16
CA GLY A 229 -7.44 11.59 -33.06
C GLY A 229 -6.01 11.10 -32.80
N ALA A 230 -5.23 10.92 -33.87
CA ALA A 230 -3.87 10.39 -33.79
C ALA A 230 -2.90 11.26 -32.96
N GLU A 231 -3.11 12.59 -32.91
CA GLU A 231 -2.30 13.47 -32.06
C GLU A 231 -2.63 13.27 -30.58
N PHE A 232 -3.91 13.10 -30.25
CA PHE A 232 -4.31 12.72 -28.89
C PHE A 232 -3.70 11.37 -28.51
N ASP A 233 -3.81 10.36 -29.37
CA ASP A 233 -3.27 9.02 -29.12
C ASP A 233 -1.77 9.08 -28.78
N ARG A 234 -0.98 9.83 -29.55
CA ARG A 234 0.48 9.96 -29.32
C ARG A 234 0.76 10.59 -27.96
N TRP A 235 0.11 11.72 -27.65
CA TRP A 235 0.36 12.42 -26.40
C TRP A 235 -0.21 11.71 -25.17
N TYR A 236 -1.35 11.04 -25.30
CA TYR A 236 -1.90 10.17 -24.26
C TYR A 236 -0.89 9.09 -23.88
N LEU A 237 -0.34 8.37 -24.87
CA LEU A 237 0.64 7.32 -24.62
C LEU A 237 1.93 7.89 -24.01
N THR A 238 2.44 9.01 -24.54
CA THR A 238 3.66 9.64 -24.01
C THR A 238 3.48 10.07 -22.55
N TYR A 239 2.38 10.73 -22.22
CA TYR A 239 2.13 11.19 -20.87
C TYR A 239 1.82 10.04 -19.91
N MET A 240 1.03 9.06 -20.34
CA MET A 240 0.70 7.91 -19.49
C MET A 240 1.93 7.03 -19.21
N ILE A 241 2.89 6.92 -20.13
CA ILE A 241 4.19 6.27 -19.85
C ILE A 241 4.92 6.99 -18.71
N GLY A 242 5.07 8.31 -18.80
CA GLY A 242 5.76 9.08 -17.76
C GLY A 242 5.04 9.03 -16.40
N HIS A 243 3.71 9.00 -16.44
CA HIS A 243 2.88 8.83 -15.25
C HIS A 243 3.13 7.47 -14.58
N HIS A 244 3.05 6.37 -15.34
CA HIS A 244 3.33 5.02 -14.84
C HIS A 244 4.77 4.85 -14.33
N GLU A 245 5.75 5.44 -15.02
CA GLU A 245 7.14 5.45 -14.55
C GLU A 245 7.27 6.17 -13.19
N GLY A 246 6.46 7.20 -12.96
CA GLY A 246 6.33 7.85 -11.65
C GLY A 246 5.75 6.95 -10.56
N ALA A 247 4.70 6.18 -10.87
CA ALA A 247 4.13 5.22 -9.92
C ALA A 247 5.15 4.15 -9.50
N ILE A 248 5.97 3.68 -10.45
CA ILE A 248 7.05 2.71 -10.15
C ILE A 248 8.09 3.31 -9.20
N ILE A 249 8.47 4.58 -9.37
CA ILE A 249 9.37 5.27 -8.44
C ILE A 249 8.80 5.28 -7.02
N MET A 250 7.51 5.57 -6.86
CA MET A 250 6.86 5.57 -5.54
C MET A 250 6.82 4.18 -4.90
N VAL A 251 6.65 3.12 -5.71
CA VAL A 251 6.76 1.73 -5.22
C VAL A 251 8.19 1.40 -4.78
N ASP A 252 9.20 1.79 -5.56
CA ASP A 252 10.60 1.59 -5.21
C ASP A 252 10.95 2.35 -3.92
N GLU A 253 10.43 3.56 -3.72
CA GLU A 253 10.59 4.35 -2.49
C GLU A 253 9.97 3.65 -1.27
N LEU A 254 8.78 3.05 -1.42
CA LEU A 254 8.16 2.26 -0.35
C LEU A 254 9.07 1.10 0.06
N PHE A 255 9.56 0.32 -0.89
CA PHE A 255 10.40 -0.84 -0.61
C PHE A 255 11.83 -0.50 -0.19
N ALA A 256 12.32 0.70 -0.53
CA ALA A 256 13.60 1.21 -0.04
C ALA A 256 13.53 1.72 1.41
N SER A 257 12.32 2.03 1.91
CA SER A 257 12.16 2.46 3.30
C SER A 257 12.47 1.33 4.28
N GLU A 258 12.99 1.67 5.46
CA GLU A 258 13.44 0.64 6.42
C GLU A 258 12.31 -0.31 6.83
N LYS A 259 11.07 0.19 6.93
CA LYS A 259 9.93 -0.55 7.47
C LYS A 259 8.71 -0.64 6.55
N GLY A 260 8.68 0.08 5.42
CA GLY A 260 7.55 0.06 4.50
C GLY A 260 7.47 -1.24 3.69
N GLY A 261 6.26 -1.54 3.21
CA GLY A 261 5.99 -2.75 2.45
C GLY A 261 6.11 -4.03 3.28
N ARG A 262 6.04 -3.95 4.61
CA ARG A 262 6.03 -5.12 5.51
C ARG A 262 4.62 -5.63 5.79
N ASP A 263 3.63 -4.75 5.74
CA ASP A 263 2.22 -5.14 5.74
C ASP A 263 1.95 -5.97 4.49
N GLU A 264 1.33 -7.15 4.66
CA GLU A 264 1.10 -8.09 3.56
C GLU A 264 0.19 -7.48 2.47
N GLU A 265 -0.82 -6.71 2.87
CA GLU A 265 -1.73 -6.06 1.92
C GLU A 265 -1.02 -4.95 1.15
N SER A 266 -0.22 -4.11 1.83
CA SER A 266 0.62 -3.09 1.20
C SER A 266 1.64 -3.69 0.24
N PHE A 267 2.36 -4.73 0.67
CA PHE A 267 3.36 -5.40 -0.17
C PHE A 267 2.74 -5.95 -1.45
N ARG A 268 1.62 -6.67 -1.31
CA ARG A 268 0.92 -7.26 -2.45
C ARG A 268 0.44 -6.18 -3.40
N LEU A 269 -0.24 -5.15 -2.89
CA LEU A 269 -0.72 -4.06 -3.74
C LEU A 269 0.42 -3.35 -4.48
N ALA A 270 1.49 -3.00 -3.79
CA ALA A 270 2.64 -2.34 -4.41
C ALA A 270 3.32 -3.22 -5.48
N SER A 271 3.41 -4.53 -5.24
CA SER A 271 3.95 -5.51 -6.22
C SER A 271 3.05 -5.66 -7.44
N ASP A 272 1.73 -5.66 -7.23
CA ASP A 272 0.72 -5.73 -8.30
C ASP A 272 0.82 -4.47 -9.16
N ILE A 273 0.83 -3.27 -8.55
CA ILE A 273 1.06 -1.99 -9.24
C ILE A 273 2.34 -2.03 -10.05
N TYR A 274 3.48 -2.42 -9.46
CA TYR A 274 4.75 -2.49 -10.17
C TYR A 274 4.67 -3.35 -11.45
N THR A 275 4.06 -4.54 -11.32
CA THR A 275 3.97 -5.53 -12.40
C THR A 275 3.04 -5.06 -13.52
N GLU A 276 1.86 -4.54 -13.14
CA GLU A 276 0.87 -4.05 -14.09
C GLU A 276 1.40 -2.81 -14.83
N GLN A 277 1.92 -1.81 -14.10
CA GLN A 277 2.42 -0.57 -14.69
C GLN A 277 3.59 -0.84 -15.65
N THR A 278 4.51 -1.75 -15.31
CA THR A 278 5.62 -2.15 -16.20
C THR A 278 5.10 -2.78 -17.50
N THR A 279 4.12 -3.68 -17.39
CA THR A 279 3.50 -4.34 -18.55
C THR A 279 2.77 -3.33 -19.45
N GLU A 280 2.09 -2.35 -18.85
CA GLU A 280 1.40 -1.31 -19.58
C GLU A 280 2.36 -0.33 -20.26
N ILE A 281 3.47 0.05 -19.61
CA ILE A 281 4.54 0.85 -20.21
C ILE A 281 5.06 0.17 -21.48
N ASP A 282 5.36 -1.13 -21.44
CA ASP A 282 5.85 -1.86 -22.61
C ASP A 282 4.84 -1.88 -23.75
N ARG A 283 3.55 -2.06 -23.42
CA ARG A 283 2.46 -1.99 -24.39
C ARG A 283 2.34 -0.59 -25.00
N MET A 284 2.39 0.47 -24.20
CA MET A 284 2.32 1.85 -24.68
C MET A 284 3.51 2.21 -25.56
N LYS A 285 4.72 1.82 -25.16
CA LYS A 285 5.95 1.97 -25.97
C LYS A 285 5.83 1.22 -27.29
N PHE A 286 5.24 0.01 -27.29
CA PHE A 286 4.94 -0.70 -28.53
C PHE A 286 3.94 0.05 -29.41
N MET A 287 2.84 0.54 -28.85
CA MET A 287 1.83 1.31 -29.59
C MET A 287 2.43 2.56 -30.24
N LEU A 288 3.24 3.34 -29.51
CA LEU A 288 3.93 4.51 -30.06
C LEU A 288 4.80 4.17 -31.28
N ARG A 289 5.56 3.07 -31.23
CA ARG A 289 6.39 2.63 -32.36
C ARG A 289 5.58 2.22 -33.59
N GLN A 290 4.31 1.88 -33.44
CA GLN A 290 3.42 1.55 -34.57
C GLN A 290 2.79 2.80 -35.22
N MET A 291 2.96 3.98 -34.63
CA MET A 291 2.41 5.25 -35.12
C MET A 291 3.40 6.07 -35.97
N ASP A 292 4.65 5.62 -36.05
CA ASP A 292 5.72 6.19 -36.87
C ASP A 292 5.79 5.50 -38.24
#